data_AF-A0A5C5T3A5-F1
#
_entry.id   AF-A0A5C5T3A5-F1
#
_cell.length_a   1.000
_cell.length_b   1.000
_cell.length_c   1.000
_cell.angle_alpha   90.00
_cell.angle_beta   90.00
_cell.angle_gamma   90.00
#
_symmetry.space_group_name_H-M   'P 1'
#
loop_
_entity.id
_entity.type
_entity.pdbx_description
1 polymer ?
#
loop_
_entity_poly.entity_id
_entity_poly.type
_entity_poly.pdbx_seq_one_letter_code
_entity_poly.pdbx_strand_id
1 'polypeptide(L)'
;MIVFLSGSEIFLNSLEKNQLLHGMLIEVFEHDPKVQLDRSRGDTTITADEFATDLILFAKDILMYPFYLIIFSILFSLMGLITTYVNPMIAVIFLTLAGVLSLFTLLPPILLFLASNTLQKELGHFHTTPHRKVI
;
A
#
# COMPACT_ATOMS: atom_id res chain seq x y z
N MET A 1 0.91 -2.69 19.28
CA MET A 1 0.51 -1.49 18.50
C MET A 1 1.64 -0.48 18.32
N ILE A 2 2.38 -0.10 19.37
CA ILE A 2 3.49 0.87 19.26
C ILE A 2 4.57 0.44 18.25
N VAL A 3 4.94 -0.85 18.24
CA VAL A 3 5.87 -1.42 17.25
C VAL A 3 5.34 -1.35 15.81
N PHE A 4 4.02 -1.45 15.63
CA PHE A 4 3.37 -1.33 14.32
C PHE A 4 3.35 0.12 13.83
N LEU A 5 3.14 1.07 14.74
CA LEU A 5 3.18 2.51 14.43
C LEU A 5 4.59 2.95 14.04
N SER A 6 5.60 2.59 14.84
CA SER A 6 7.00 2.95 14.55
C SER A 6 7.56 2.24 13.32
N GLY A 7 7.22 0.96 13.12
CA GLY A 7 7.60 0.22 11.91
C GLY A 7 6.97 0.80 10.64
N SER A 8 5.73 1.28 10.71
CA SER A 8 5.04 1.88 9.56
C SER A 8 5.60 3.26 9.19
N GLU A 9 5.96 4.10 10.15
CA GLU A 9 6.63 5.38 9.86
C GLU A 9 7.99 5.19 9.18
N ILE A 10 8.78 4.23 9.66
CA ILE A 10 10.07 3.87 9.05
C ILE A 10 9.86 3.39 7.61
N PHE A 11 8.84 2.55 7.39
CA PHE A 11 8.51 2.04 6.07
C PHE A 11 8.07 3.15 5.10
N LEU A 12 7.17 4.05 5.53
CA LEU A 12 6.71 5.18 4.72
C LEU A 12 7.84 6.15 4.35
N ASN A 13 8.75 6.44 5.30
CA ASN A 13 9.93 7.27 5.04
C ASN A 13 10.94 6.57 4.12
N SER A 14 11.00 5.23 4.17
CA SER A 14 11.84 4.44 3.28
C SER A 14 11.31 4.42 1.85
N LEU A 15 9.99 4.48 1.64
CA LEU A 15 9.37 4.52 0.30
C LEU A 15 9.80 5.76 -0.50
N GLU A 16 9.79 6.93 0.14
CA GLU A 16 10.15 8.21 -0.47
C GLU A 16 11.65 8.31 -0.80
N LYS A 17 12.49 7.63 -0.03
CA LYS A 17 13.96 7.68 -0.20
C LYS A 17 14.50 6.55 -1.08
N ASN A 18 13.65 5.64 -1.55
CA ASN A 18 14.09 4.45 -2.27
C ASN A 18 14.30 4.77 -3.77
N GLN A 19 15.54 5.12 -4.12
CA GLN A 19 15.96 5.39 -5.50
C GLN A 19 15.73 4.20 -6.45
N LEU A 20 15.75 2.96 -5.93
CA LEU A 20 15.54 1.75 -6.73
C LEU A 20 14.08 1.65 -7.17
N LEU A 21 13.15 1.93 -6.26
CA LEU A 21 11.71 1.95 -6.53
C LEU A 21 11.36 3.05 -7.54
N HIS A 22 11.97 4.23 -7.38
CA HIS A 22 11.84 5.34 -8.31
C HIS A 22 12.36 4.99 -9.72
N GLY A 23 13.55 4.39 -9.80
CA GLY A 23 14.14 3.95 -11.07
C GLY A 23 13.30 2.89 -11.78
N MET A 24 12.75 1.93 -11.04
CA MET A 24 11.88 0.89 -11.60
C MET A 24 10.57 1.47 -12.16
N LEU A 25 9.98 2.46 -11.48
CA LEU A 25 8.76 3.13 -11.97
C LEU A 25 9.02 3.93 -13.24
N ILE A 26 10.16 4.61 -13.33
CA ILE A 26 10.60 5.28 -14.57
C ILE A 26 10.75 4.26 -15.69
N GLU A 27 11.44 3.14 -15.44
CA GLU A 27 11.68 2.10 -16.45
C GLU A 27 10.38 1.51 -16.98
N VAL A 28 9.42 1.23 -16.08
CA VAL A 28 8.08 0.74 -16.44
C VAL A 28 7.32 1.77 -17.27
N PHE A 29 7.38 3.04 -16.90
CA PHE A 29 6.70 4.11 -17.64
C PHE A 29 7.30 4.30 -19.04
N GLU A 30 8.63 4.24 -19.18
CA GLU A 30 9.31 4.38 -20.47
C GLU A 30 9.07 3.19 -21.41
N HIS A 31 8.89 1.99 -20.87
CA HIS A 31 8.62 0.78 -21.66
C HIS A 31 7.14 0.50 -21.88
N ASP A 32 6.23 1.34 -21.37
CA ASP A 32 4.79 1.15 -21.58
C ASP A 32 4.42 1.50 -23.05
N PRO A 33 3.92 0.53 -23.84
CA PRO A 33 3.56 0.75 -25.24
C PRO A 33 2.45 1.80 -25.42
N LYS A 34 1.60 2.01 -24.40
CA LYS A 34 0.57 3.04 -24.41
C LYS A 34 1.16 4.44 -24.23
N VAL A 35 2.13 4.59 -23.32
CA VAL A 35 2.83 5.87 -23.09
C VAL A 35 3.64 6.25 -24.34
N GLN A 36 4.32 5.29 -24.96
CA GLN A 36 5.06 5.53 -26.21
C GLN A 36 4.14 5.96 -27.35
N LEU A 37 2.95 5.36 -27.46
CA LEU A 37 1.95 5.73 -28.45
C LEU A 37 1.45 7.17 -28.21
N ASP A 38 1.11 7.51 -26.97
CA ASP A 38 0.59 8.85 -26.63
C ASP A 38 1.68 9.93 -26.78
N ARG A 39 2.95 9.60 -26.50
CA ARG A 39 4.10 10.49 -26.75
C ARG A 39 4.35 10.70 -28.24
N SER A 40 4.19 9.66 -29.06
CA SER A 40 4.29 9.78 -30.52
C SER A 40 3.17 10.61 -31.15
N ARG A 41 2.02 10.71 -30.47
CA ARG A 41 0.87 11.56 -30.85
C ARG A 41 1.00 13.00 -30.36
N GLY A 42 1.95 13.30 -29.49
CA GLY A 42 2.14 14.61 -28.88
C GLY A 42 1.16 14.91 -27.73
N ASP A 43 0.43 13.90 -27.23
CA ASP A 43 -0.60 14.07 -26.20
C ASP A 43 -0.06 13.93 -24.76
N THR A 44 1.17 13.42 -24.57
CA THR A 44 1.77 13.30 -23.22
C THR A 44 2.50 14.56 -22.79
N THR A 45 1.98 15.23 -21.77
CA THR A 45 2.64 16.38 -21.10
C THR A 45 3.46 15.99 -19.87
N ILE A 46 3.31 14.76 -19.37
CA ILE A 46 3.87 14.31 -18.09
C ILE A 46 5.21 13.60 -18.32
N THR A 47 6.21 13.95 -17.52
CA THR A 47 7.53 13.29 -17.55
C THR A 47 7.51 11.98 -16.75
N ALA A 48 8.46 11.07 -17.04
CA ALA A 48 8.57 9.80 -16.31
C ALA A 48 8.91 10.02 -14.81
N ASP A 49 9.63 11.09 -14.52
CA ASP A 49 10.03 11.51 -13.17
C ASP A 49 8.83 12.02 -12.37
N GLU A 50 7.99 12.88 -12.98
CA GLU A 50 6.72 13.32 -12.40
C GLU A 50 5.78 12.14 -12.15
N PHE A 51 5.67 11.21 -13.10
CA PHE A 51 4.85 10.02 -12.92
C PHE A 51 5.34 9.16 -11.74
N ALA A 52 6.64 8.88 -11.64
CA ALA A 52 7.20 8.07 -10.57
C ALA A 52 7.00 8.75 -9.20
N THR A 53 7.21 10.07 -9.14
CA THR A 53 7.00 10.87 -7.93
C THR A 53 5.54 10.87 -7.50
N ASP A 54 4.61 11.14 -8.42
CA ASP A 54 3.17 11.16 -8.14
C ASP A 54 2.68 9.79 -7.64
N LEU A 55 3.18 8.70 -8.22
CA LEU A 55 2.78 7.35 -7.85
C LEU A 55 3.32 6.96 -6.46
N ILE A 56 4.54 7.38 -6.11
CA ILE A 56 5.09 7.20 -4.76
C ILE A 56 4.30 8.02 -3.74
N LEU A 57 3.96 9.28 -4.04
CA LEU A 57 3.15 10.13 -3.18
C LEU A 57 1.75 9.54 -2.98
N PHE A 58 1.11 9.09 -4.05
CA PHE A 58 -0.19 8.42 -4.01
C PHE A 58 -0.15 7.14 -3.16
N ALA A 59 0.87 6.30 -3.35
CA ALA A 59 1.07 5.10 -2.54
C ALA A 59 1.25 5.46 -1.06
N LYS A 60 2.05 6.48 -0.77
CA LYS A 60 2.24 6.99 0.61
C LYS A 60 0.92 7.44 1.24
N ASP A 61 0.12 8.24 0.53
CA ASP A 61 -1.18 8.73 1.02
C ASP A 61 -2.16 7.58 1.30
N ILE A 62 -2.24 6.59 0.41
CA ILE A 62 -3.07 5.39 0.62
C ILE A 62 -2.58 4.61 1.84
N LEU A 63 -1.27 4.40 1.98
CA LEU A 63 -0.71 3.68 3.12
C LEU A 63 -0.84 4.46 4.44
N MET A 64 -1.06 5.78 4.39
CA MET A 64 -1.33 6.60 5.57
C MET A 64 -2.76 6.41 6.10
N TYR A 65 -3.71 6.04 5.25
CA TYR A 65 -5.10 5.82 5.64
C TYR A 65 -5.29 4.78 6.78
N PRO A 66 -4.74 3.55 6.69
CA PRO A 66 -4.83 2.58 7.79
C PRO A 66 -4.15 3.06 9.07
N PHE A 67 -3.15 3.94 8.97
CA PHE A 67 -2.47 4.51 10.14
C PHE A 67 -3.39 5.46 10.92
N TYR A 68 -4.10 6.36 10.23
CA TYR A 68 -5.10 7.21 10.89
C TYR A 68 -6.21 6.38 11.54
N LEU A 69 -6.67 5.31 10.88
CA LEU A 69 -7.69 4.41 11.44
C LEU A 69 -7.22 3.73 12.74
N ILE A 70 -5.93 3.40 12.87
CA ILE A 70 -5.34 2.91 14.13
C ILE A 70 -5.42 3.96 15.22
N ILE A 71 -5.03 5.20 14.93
CA ILE A 71 -5.05 6.28 15.92
C ILE A 71 -6.48 6.47 16.44
N PHE A 72 -7.47 6.51 15.54
CA PHE A 72 -8.88 6.59 15.91
C PHE A 72 -9.35 5.37 16.69
N SER A 73 -8.94 4.16 16.32
CA SER A 73 -9.24 2.93 17.06
C SER A 73 -8.73 3.00 18.50
N ILE A 74 -7.51 3.49 18.72
CA ILE A 74 -6.93 3.67 20.07
C ILE A 74 -7.74 4.70 20.86
N LEU A 75 -8.06 5.83 20.24
CA LEU A 75 -8.85 6.91 20.85
C LEU A 75 -10.23 6.41 21.29
N PHE A 76 -10.92 5.68 20.41
CA PHE A 76 -12.21 5.07 20.74
C PHE A 76 -12.07 3.99 21.81
N SER A 77 -11.00 3.20 21.80
CA SER A 77 -10.79 2.18 22.83
C SER A 77 -10.56 2.80 24.22
N LEU A 78 -9.83 3.93 24.30
CA LEU A 78 -9.64 4.69 25.54
C LEU A 78 -10.95 5.32 26.02
N MET A 79 -11.72 5.93 25.12
CA MET A 79 -13.04 6.49 25.44
C MET A 79 -14.02 5.41 25.89
N GLY A 80 -14.00 4.23 25.26
CA GLY A 80 -14.77 3.08 25.70
C GLY A 80 -14.42 2.66 27.13
N LEU A 81 -13.13 2.55 27.43
CA LEU A 81 -12.64 2.21 28.78
C LEU A 81 -13.07 3.23 29.84
N ILE A 82 -12.90 4.52 29.57
CA ILE A 82 -13.29 5.60 30.52
C ILE A 82 -14.81 5.61 30.72
N THR A 83 -15.56 5.44 29.63
CA THR A 83 -17.03 5.51 29.68
C THR A 83 -17.64 4.23 30.27
N THR A 84 -16.89 3.13 30.39
CA THR A 84 -17.40 1.85 30.92
C THR A 84 -18.01 1.99 32.31
N TYR A 85 -17.40 2.83 33.16
CA TYR A 85 -17.89 3.06 34.52
C TYR A 85 -19.10 4.00 34.59
N VAL A 86 -19.33 4.84 33.59
CA VAL A 86 -20.40 5.84 33.58
C VAL A 86 -21.60 5.35 32.79
N ASN A 87 -21.38 4.82 31.60
CA ASN A 87 -22.42 4.28 30.73
C ASN A 87 -21.87 3.08 29.92
N PRO A 88 -22.14 1.84 30.35
CA PRO A 88 -21.60 0.66 29.70
C PRO A 88 -22.12 0.47 28.26
N MET A 89 -23.33 0.95 27.93
CA MET A 89 -23.83 0.87 26.55
C MET A 89 -23.02 1.75 25.60
N ILE A 90 -22.67 2.97 26.01
CA ILE A 90 -21.83 3.86 25.21
C ILE A 90 -20.41 3.29 25.07
N ALA A 91 -19.89 2.67 26.13
CA ALA A 91 -18.59 2.00 26.08
C ALA A 91 -18.54 0.85 25.06
N VAL A 92 -19.59 0.03 24.99
CA VAL A 92 -19.70 -1.05 24.01
C VAL A 92 -19.67 -0.50 22.58
N ILE A 93 -20.36 0.61 22.30
CA ILE A 93 -20.35 1.26 20.98
C ILE A 93 -18.94 1.72 20.62
N PHE A 94 -18.23 2.37 21.54
CA PHE A 94 -16.87 2.82 21.29
C PHE A 94 -15.88 1.67 21.09
N LEU A 95 -15.99 0.60 21.89
CA LEU A 95 -15.13 -0.58 21.75
C LEU A 95 -15.42 -1.38 20.48
N THR A 96 -16.68 -1.50 20.07
CA THR A 96 -17.02 -2.15 18.79
C THR A 96 -16.53 -1.32 17.61
N LEU A 97 -16.68 0.00 17.66
CA LEU A 97 -16.14 0.89 16.63
C LEU A 97 -14.61 0.79 16.55
N ALA A 98 -13.92 0.78 17.70
CA ALA A 98 -12.48 0.56 17.76
C ALA A 98 -12.07 -0.78 17.13
N GLY A 99 -12.82 -1.86 17.41
CA GLY A 99 -12.61 -3.18 16.81
C GLY A 99 -12.78 -3.16 15.29
N VAL A 100 -13.84 -2.54 14.77
CA VAL A 100 -14.08 -2.42 13.33
C VAL A 100 -12.96 -1.62 12.65
N LEU A 101 -12.55 -0.49 13.23
CA LEU A 101 -11.45 0.30 12.68
C LEU A 101 -10.12 -0.46 12.71
N SER A 102 -9.91 -1.32 13.70
CA SER A 102 -8.70 -2.15 13.79
C SER A 102 -8.61 -3.19 12.66
N LEU A 103 -9.73 -3.64 12.09
CA LEU A 103 -9.72 -4.61 10.99
C LEU A 103 -9.09 -4.06 9.72
N PHE A 104 -9.16 -2.74 9.49
CA PHE A 104 -8.51 -2.10 8.34
C PHE A 104 -6.97 -2.24 8.35
N THR A 105 -6.37 -2.57 9.50
CA THR A 105 -4.94 -2.87 9.60
C THR A 105 -4.53 -4.18 8.91
N LEU A 106 -5.49 -5.08 8.68
CA LEU A 106 -5.26 -6.34 7.97
C LEU A 106 -5.29 -6.17 6.45
N LEU A 107 -5.85 -5.06 5.96
CA LEU A 107 -6.00 -4.83 4.52
C LEU A 107 -4.65 -4.78 3.79
N PRO A 108 -3.65 -3.98 4.23
CA PRO A 108 -2.35 -3.94 3.55
C PRO A 108 -1.61 -5.29 3.53
N PRO A 109 -1.50 -6.05 4.65
CA PRO A 109 -0.91 -7.38 4.63
C PRO A 109 -1.62 -8.37 3.70
N ILE A 110 -2.96 -8.35 3.66
CA ILE A 110 -3.74 -9.23 2.78
C ILE A 110 -3.46 -8.89 1.31
N LEU A 111 -3.47 -7.60 0.96
CA LEU A 111 -3.17 -7.14 -0.39
C LEU A 111 -1.74 -7.51 -0.81
N LEU A 112 -0.75 -7.31 0.07
CA LEU A 112 0.64 -7.69 -0.17
C LEU A 112 0.81 -9.21 -0.33
N PHE A 113 0.10 -9.99 0.48
CA PHE A 113 0.11 -11.44 0.38
C PHE A 113 -0.47 -11.93 -0.96
N LEU A 114 -1.59 -11.34 -1.39
CA LEU A 114 -2.20 -11.62 -2.69
C LEU A 114 -1.30 -11.21 -3.84
N ALA A 115 -0.72 -10.00 -3.79
CA ALA A 115 0.21 -9.51 -4.80
C ALA A 115 1.45 -10.41 -4.94
N SER A 116 2.01 -10.83 -3.81
CA SER A 116 3.15 -11.77 -3.78
C SER A 116 2.78 -13.12 -4.40
N ASN A 117 1.59 -13.66 -4.11
CA ASN A 117 1.13 -14.93 -4.68
C ASN A 117 0.89 -14.84 -6.19
N THR A 118 0.38 -13.71 -6.68
CA THR A 118 0.24 -13.45 -8.11
C THR A 118 1.59 -13.34 -8.81
N LEU A 119 2.54 -12.61 -8.22
CA LEU A 119 3.92 -12.53 -8.73
C LEU A 119 4.60 -13.90 -8.80
N GLN A 120 4.41 -14.76 -7.79
CA GLN A 120 4.97 -16.12 -7.81
C GLN A 120 4.35 -17.00 -8.91
N LYS A 121 3.05 -16.85 -9.19
CA LYS A 121 2.38 -17.58 -10.28
C LYS A 121 2.88 -17.15 -11.66
N GLU A 122 3.08 -15.86 -11.88
CA GLU A 122 3.70 -15.31 -13.08
C GLU A 122 5.13 -15.85 -13.25
N LEU A 123 5.95 -15.80 -12.19
CA LEU A 123 7.33 -16.32 -12.21
C LEU A 123 7.40 -17.84 -12.48
N GLY A 124 6.42 -18.60 -11.95
CA GLY A 124 6.28 -20.03 -12.23
C GLY A 124 5.88 -20.34 -13.68
N HIS A 125 5.21 -19.42 -14.36
CA HIS A 125 4.87 -19.57 -15.78
C HIS A 125 6.09 -19.37 -16.68
N PHE A 126 7.01 -18.45 -16.33
CA PHE A 126 8.26 -18.26 -17.06
C PHE A 126 9.22 -19.46 -16.95
N HIS A 127 9.22 -20.18 -15.82
CA HIS A 127 10.07 -21.38 -15.64
C HIS A 127 9.56 -22.66 -16.31
N THR A 128 8.34 -22.67 -16.86
CA THR A 128 7.73 -23.86 -17.51
C THR A 128 7.72 -23.79 -19.04
N THR A 129 8.47 -22.88 -19.66
CA THR A 129 8.78 -23.01 -21.08
C THR A 129 9.83 -24.11 -21.25
N PRO A 130 9.50 -25.26 -21.88
CA PRO A 130 10.50 -26.27 -22.16
C PRO A 130 11.45 -25.67 -23.19
N HIS A 131 12.73 -25.55 -22.82
CA HIS A 131 13.82 -25.39 -23.77
C HIS A 131 13.78 -26.58 -24.74
N ARG A 132 13.02 -26.44 -25.82
CA ARG A 132 13.15 -27.29 -27.00
C ARG A 132 14.48 -26.92 -27.65
N LYS A 133 15.53 -27.65 -27.28
CA LYS A 133 16.81 -27.67 -28.00
C LYS A 133 16.51 -27.85 -29.49
N VAL A 134 16.76 -26.80 -30.27
CA VAL A 134 16.90 -26.91 -31.71
C VAL A 134 18.35 -27.31 -31.93
N ILE A 135 18.55 -28.58 -32.25
CA ILE A 135 19.77 -29.13 -32.85
C ILE A 135 19.66 -28.90 -34.34
#